data_AF-A0A6M3KW46-F1
#
_entry.id   AF-A0A6M3KW46-F1
#
_cell.length_a   1.000
_cell.length_b   1.000
_cell.length_c   1.000
_cell.angle_alpha   90.00
_cell.angle_beta   90.00
_cell.angle_gamma   90.00
#
_symmetry.space_group_name_H-M   'P 1'
#
loop_
_entity.id
_entity.type
_entity.pdbx_description
1 polymer ?
#
loop_
_entity_poly.entity_id
_entity_poly.type
_entity_poly.pdbx_seq_one_letter_code
_entity_poly.pdbx_strand_id
1 'polypeptide(L)'
;MVSQKEVHQNAVNHLFWQHPINIPEKLCLIHSEISEALEALRLENSIGEELADAVIRIMDLAEYLDIDLNQEIFIKHNINKTRPIKHNKKF
;
A
#
# COMPACT_ATOMS: atom_id res chain seq x y z
N MET A 1 -11.22 12.44 -3.46
CA MET A 1 -10.20 11.56 -2.86
C MET A 1 -10.26 10.25 -3.61
N VAL A 2 -9.13 9.70 -4.05
CA VAL A 2 -9.10 8.44 -4.80
C VAL A 2 -9.60 7.30 -3.89
N SER A 3 -10.50 6.45 -4.38
CA SER A 3 -11.05 5.32 -3.60
C SER A 3 -10.39 3.98 -3.97
N GLN A 4 -10.33 3.02 -3.04
CA GLN A 4 -9.78 1.69 -3.33
C GLN A 4 -10.57 0.95 -4.43
N LYS A 5 -11.89 1.20 -4.52
CA LYS A 5 -12.76 0.72 -5.59
C LYS A 5 -12.36 1.22 -6.97
N GLU A 6 -12.12 2.53 -7.07
CA GLU A 6 -11.67 3.17 -8.30
C GLU A 6 -10.30 2.64 -8.74
N VAL A 7 -9.37 2.50 -7.78
CA VAL A 7 -8.03 1.94 -8.01
C VAL A 7 -8.12 0.51 -8.53
N HIS A 8 -8.90 -0.35 -7.87
CA HIS A 8 -9.05 -1.73 -8.27
C HIS A 8 -9.71 -1.86 -9.64
N GLN A 9 -10.77 -1.08 -9.90
CA GLN A 9 -11.43 -1.07 -11.20
C GLN A 9 -10.47 -0.64 -12.31
N ASN A 10 -9.58 0.32 -12.07
CA ASN A 10 -8.54 0.69 -13.01
C ASN A 10 -7.59 -0.48 -13.28
N ALA A 11 -7.09 -1.15 -12.23
CA ALA A 11 -6.21 -2.31 -12.38
C ALA A 11 -6.87 -3.46 -13.16
N VAL A 12 -8.16 -3.71 -12.93
CA VAL A 12 -8.97 -4.69 -13.68
C VAL A 12 -9.08 -4.29 -15.15
N ASN A 13 -9.38 -3.02 -15.45
CA ASN A 13 -9.48 -2.52 -16.82
C ASN A 13 -8.15 -2.64 -17.59
N HIS A 14 -7.03 -2.56 -16.87
CA HIS A 14 -5.68 -2.77 -17.41
C HIS A 14 -5.21 -4.24 -17.38
N LEU A 15 -6.11 -5.19 -17.10
CA LEU A 15 -5.84 -6.62 -17.16
C LEU A 15 -4.82 -7.13 -16.13
N PHE A 16 -4.61 -6.41 -15.02
CA PHE A 16 -3.70 -6.85 -13.95
C PHE A 16 -4.28 -7.96 -13.05
N TRP A 17 -5.55 -8.32 -13.23
CA TRP A 17 -6.27 -9.33 -12.45
C TRP A 17 -6.79 -10.48 -13.34
N GLN A 18 -5.88 -11.11 -14.08
CA GLN A 18 -6.16 -12.32 -14.87
C GLN A 18 -5.89 -13.59 -14.07
N HIS A 19 -6.80 -14.56 -14.12
CA HIS A 19 -6.69 -15.79 -13.34
C HIS A 19 -5.67 -16.79 -13.93
N PRO A 20 -4.93 -17.53 -13.07
CA PRO A 20 -5.01 -17.53 -11.61
C PRO A 20 -4.31 -16.33 -10.95
N ILE A 21 -4.92 -15.79 -9.89
CA ILE A 21 -4.33 -14.69 -9.10
C ILE A 21 -3.30 -15.23 -8.11
N ASN A 22 -2.12 -14.63 -8.10
CA ASN A 22 -1.03 -14.95 -7.19
C ASN A 22 -0.84 -13.85 -6.14
N ILE A 23 -1.43 -14.00 -4.96
CA ILE A 23 -1.35 -13.01 -3.88
C ILE A 23 0.10 -12.74 -3.42
N PRO A 24 0.97 -13.76 -3.23
CA PRO A 24 2.38 -13.53 -2.97
C PRO A 24 3.07 -12.58 -3.97
N GLU A 25 2.76 -12.70 -5.26
CA GLU A 25 3.30 -11.81 -6.29
C GLU A 25 2.85 -10.36 -6.09
N LYS A 26 1.56 -10.13 -5.79
CA LYS A 26 1.04 -8.80 -5.48
C LYS A 26 1.73 -8.19 -4.25
N LEU A 27 2.01 -8.99 -3.22
CA LEU A 27 2.77 -8.55 -2.04
C LEU A 27 4.22 -8.20 -2.39
N CYS A 28 4.86 -8.95 -3.28
CA CYS A 28 6.20 -8.64 -3.78
C CYS A 28 6.23 -7.36 -4.62
N LEU A 29 5.19 -7.08 -5.42
CA LEU A 29 5.07 -5.81 -6.15
C LEU A 29 4.90 -4.61 -5.20
N ILE A 30 4.13 -4.75 -4.11
CA ILE A 30 4.07 -3.70 -3.08
C ILE A 30 5.46 -3.47 -2.44
N HIS A 31 6.21 -4.54 -2.23
CA HIS A 31 7.57 -4.44 -1.68
C HIS A 31 8.55 -3.75 -2.64
N SER A 32 8.42 -3.95 -3.96
CA SER A 32 9.29 -3.27 -4.93
C SER A 32 9.13 -1.75 -4.87
N GLU A 33 7.92 -1.22 -4.69
CA GLU A 33 7.69 0.23 -4.58
C GLU A 33 8.43 0.86 -3.39
N ILE A 34 8.59 0.11 -2.29
CA ILE A 34 9.39 0.58 -1.14
C ILE A 34 10.89 0.58 -1.48
N SER A 35 11.33 -0.35 -2.33
CA SER A 35 12.71 -0.38 -2.82
C SER A 35 12.97 0.77 -3.82
N GLU A 36 11.98 1.08 -4.66
CA GLU A 36 12.01 2.21 -5.59
C GLU A 36 12.02 3.54 -4.81
N ALA A 37 11.25 3.66 -3.74
CA ALA A 37 11.30 4.83 -2.85
C ALA A 37 12.70 5.06 -2.25
N LEU A 38 13.41 3.99 -1.88
CA LEU A 38 14.79 4.08 -1.40
C LEU A 38 15.77 4.47 -2.53
N GLU A 39 15.56 3.97 -3.75
CA GLU A 39 16.34 4.39 -4.92
C GLU A 39 16.11 5.86 -5.24
N ALA A 40 14.85 6.31 -5.26
CA ALA A 40 14.48 7.70 -5.48
C ALA A 40 15.17 8.62 -4.47
N LEU A 41 15.23 8.23 -3.19
CA LEU A 41 15.97 8.97 -2.17
C LEU A 41 17.48 9.05 -2.48
N ARG A 42 18.10 7.95 -2.94
CA ARG A 42 19.54 7.92 -3.28
C ARG A 42 19.89 8.79 -4.48
N LEU A 43 18.95 8.92 -5.42
CA LEU A 43 19.13 9.67 -6.66
C LEU A 43 18.56 11.09 -6.61
N GLU A 44 18.11 11.56 -5.44
CA GLU A 44 17.46 12.88 -5.26
C GLU A 44 16.19 13.07 -6.13
N ASN A 45 15.49 11.97 -6.43
CA ASN A 45 14.20 11.95 -7.13
C ASN A 45 13.01 12.03 -6.14
N SER A 46 11.79 12.11 -6.69
CA SER A 46 10.55 12.21 -5.92
C SER A 46 10.20 10.90 -5.21
N ILE A 47 10.52 10.80 -3.92
CA ILE A 47 10.08 9.69 -3.05
C ILE A 47 8.55 9.63 -2.94
N GLY A 48 7.88 10.78 -3.08
CA GLY A 48 6.42 10.89 -2.96
C GLY A 48 5.67 10.11 -4.05
N GLU A 49 6.27 9.94 -5.23
CA GLU A 49 5.70 9.16 -6.32
C GLU A 49 5.65 7.67 -5.96
N GLU A 50 6.78 7.12 -5.51
CA GLU A 50 6.89 5.69 -5.15
C GLU A 50 6.10 5.33 -3.90
N LEU A 51 6.01 6.25 -2.93
CA LEU A 51 5.12 6.07 -1.77
C LEU A 51 3.64 6.07 -2.19
N ALA A 52 3.26 6.88 -3.17
CA ALA A 52 1.90 6.87 -3.69
C ALA A 52 1.62 5.56 -4.44
N ASP A 53 2.56 5.05 -5.25
CA ASP A 53 2.38 3.77 -5.94
C ASP A 53 2.25 2.60 -4.95
N ALA A 54 3.07 2.57 -3.91
CA ALA A 54 2.94 1.59 -2.83
C ALA A 54 1.53 1.60 -2.21
N VAL A 55 1.00 2.80 -1.90
CA VAL A 55 -0.36 2.95 -1.34
C VAL A 55 -1.43 2.50 -2.33
N ILE A 56 -1.29 2.85 -3.62
CA ILE A 56 -2.23 2.45 -4.67
C ILE A 56 -2.26 0.93 -4.81
N ARG A 57 -1.11 0.25 -4.81
CA ARG A 57 -1.04 -1.22 -4.85
C ARG A 57 -1.63 -1.88 -3.60
N ILE A 58 -1.45 -1.28 -2.43
CA ILE A 58 -2.11 -1.74 -1.20
C ILE A 58 -3.62 -1.58 -1.30
N MET A 59 -4.11 -0.45 -1.83
CA MET A 59 -5.54 -0.20 -2.06
C MET A 59 -6.14 -1.22 -3.04
N ASP A 60 -5.46 -1.49 -4.16
CA ASP A 60 -5.86 -2.49 -5.16
C ASP A 60 -6.00 -3.88 -4.55
N LEU A 61 -4.98 -4.32 -3.80
CA LEU A 61 -4.99 -5.62 -3.14
C LEU A 61 -6.05 -5.70 -2.02
N ALA A 62 -6.26 -4.63 -1.26
CA ALA A 62 -7.26 -4.58 -0.20
C ALA A 62 -8.68 -4.73 -0.75
N GLU A 63 -9.02 -4.03 -1.84
CA GLU A 63 -10.32 -4.17 -2.49
C GLU A 63 -10.53 -5.59 -3.02
N TYR A 64 -9.51 -6.18 -3.67
CA TYR A 64 -9.60 -7.57 -4.15
C TYR A 64 -9.86 -8.57 -3.01
N LEU A 65 -9.31 -8.32 -1.82
CA LEU A 65 -9.46 -9.18 -0.64
C LEU A 65 -10.72 -8.86 0.20
N ASP A 66 -11.59 -7.95 -0.26
CA ASP A 66 -12.78 -7.48 0.48
C ASP A 66 -12.43 -6.85 1.85
N ILE A 67 -11.33 -6.07 1.89
CA ILE A 67 -10.85 -5.36 3.08
C ILE A 67 -11.12 -3.86 2.93
N ASP A 68 -11.84 -3.26 3.88
CA ASP A 68 -11.93 -1.80 3.99
C ASP A 68 -10.65 -1.23 4.60
N LEU A 69 -9.73 -0.80 3.72
CA LEU A 69 -8.42 -0.29 4.13
C LEU A 69 -8.56 0.99 4.97
N ASN A 70 -9.53 1.84 4.67
CA ASN A 70 -9.74 3.08 5.43
C ASN A 70 -10.18 2.78 6.87
N GLN A 71 -11.09 1.82 7.04
CA GLN A 71 -11.52 1.38 8.36
C GLN A 71 -10.36 0.75 9.14
N GLU A 72 -9.55 -0.11 8.52
CA GLU A 72 -8.36 -0.72 9.14
C GLU A 72 -7.32 0.34 9.56
N ILE A 73 -7.06 1.33 8.69
CA ILE A 73 -6.19 2.47 9.02
C ILE A 73 -6.76 3.25 10.21
N PHE A 74 -8.05 3.55 10.21
CA PHE A 74 -8.70 4.29 11.30
C PHE A 74 -8.56 3.56 12.64
N ILE A 75 -8.89 2.27 12.68
CA ILE A 75 -8.75 1.42 13.87
C ILE A 75 -7.29 1.42 14.33
N LYS A 76 -6.36 1.13 13.41
CA LYS A 76 -4.93 1.05 13.72
C LYS A 76 -4.38 2.37 14.24
N HIS A 77 -4.77 3.48 13.62
CA HIS A 77 -4.32 4.81 14.00
C HIS A 77 -4.79 5.19 15.42
N ASN A 78 -6.03 4.84 15.80
CA ASN A 78 -6.51 5.09 17.15
C ASN A 78 -5.79 4.24 18.20
N ILE A 79 -5.46 2.98 17.90
CA ILE A 79 -4.59 2.16 18.75
C ILE A 79 -3.18 2.79 18.86
N ASN A 80 -2.64 3.33 17.77
CA ASN A 80 -1.32 3.97 17.77
C ASN A 80 -1.25 5.22 18.67
N LYS A 81 -2.34 5.97 18.80
CA LYS A 81 -2.41 7.12 19.73
C LYS A 81 -2.29 6.74 21.20
N THR A 82 -2.75 5.54 21.59
CA THR A 82 -2.73 5.11 22.99
C THR A 82 -1.42 4.44 23.38
N ARG A 83 -0.50 4.25 22.44
CA ARG A 83 0.73 3.52 22.69
C ARG A 83 1.81 4.41 23.33
N PRO A 84 2.65 3.86 24.21
CA PRO A 84 3.77 4.60 24.78
C PRO A 84 4.80 4.97 23.71
N ILE A 85 5.62 5.99 23.99
CA ILE A 85 6.67 6.49 23.10
C ILE A 85 7.55 5.32 22.62
N LYS A 86 7.69 5.20 21.29
CA LYS A 86 8.40 4.12 20.59
C LYS A 86 7.94 2.69 20.91
N HIS A 87 6.82 2.49 21.59
CA HIS A 87 6.41 1.16 22.06
C HIS A 87 7.50 0.45 22.88
N ASN A 88 8.28 1.20 23.65
CA ASN A 88 9.47 0.72 24.37
C ASN A 88 10.59 0.17 23.47
N LYS A 89 10.58 0.45 22.15
CA LYS A 89 11.70 0.16 21.25
C LYS A 89 12.74 1.27 21.32
N LYS A 90 14.01 0.92 21.06
CA LYS A 90 15.10 1.90 20.97
C LYS A 90 15.01 2.73 19.67
N PHE A 91 14.45 2.13 18.63
CA PHE A 91 14.20 2.68 17.31
C PHE A 91 12.77 2.34 16.90
#